data_AF-A0A2A4M6U5-F1
#
_entry.id   AF-A0A2A4M6U5-F1
#
_cell.length_a   1.000
_cell.length_b   1.000
_cell.length_c   1.000
_cell.angle_alpha   90.00
_cell.angle_beta   90.00
_cell.angle_gamma   90.00
#
_symmetry.space_group_name_H-M   'P 1'
#
loop_
_entity.id
_entity.type
_entity.pdbx_description
1 polymer ?
#
loop_
_entity_poly.entity_id
_entity_poly.type
_entity_poly.pdbx_seq_one_letter_code
_entity_poly.pdbx_strand_id
1 'polypeptide(L)'
;MWLKLYNRILRLAQHQHASKYLAGMSFIEAIFFPIPPDTMLIPMALARPKEAFKLALITTIASVLGGIVGYCLGMWALDILVLPFINYCNLQEKYQLVQHWFAEKGFKPAVITDLPKAKRDNYNQTRRSSVLIKKLA
;
A
#
# COMPACT_ATOMS: atom_id res chain seq x y z
N MET A 1 -20.15 -8.93 -20.91
CA MET A 1 -19.89 -7.81 -19.98
C MET A 1 -18.46 -7.30 -20.12
N TRP A 2 -17.45 -8.17 -20.01
CA TRP A 2 -16.01 -7.85 -20.13
C TRP A 2 -15.58 -7.18 -21.44
N LEU A 3 -16.13 -7.62 -22.59
CA LEU A 3 -15.86 -7.00 -23.91
C LEU A 3 -16.29 -5.52 -24.01
N LYS A 4 -17.34 -5.10 -23.31
CA LYS A 4 -17.78 -3.69 -23.30
C LYS A 4 -16.84 -2.81 -22.47
N LEU A 5 -16.29 -3.35 -21.38
CA LEU A 5 -15.30 -2.67 -20.55
C LEU A 5 -13.97 -2.54 -21.32
N TYR A 6 -13.54 -3.63 -21.97
CA TYR A 6 -12.36 -3.66 -22.84
C TYR A 6 -12.45 -2.63 -23.97
N ASN A 7 -13.57 -2.57 -24.70
CA ASN A 7 -13.76 -1.59 -25.77
C ASN A 7 -13.81 -0.14 -25.25
N ARG A 8 -14.29 0.10 -24.02
CA ARG A 8 -14.22 1.43 -23.38
C ARG A 8 -12.79 1.81 -23.06
N ILE A 9 -12.00 0.90 -22.49
CA ILE A 9 -10.58 1.12 -22.17
C ILE A 9 -9.78 1.39 -23.45
N LEU A 10 -10.03 0.63 -24.52
CA LEU A 10 -9.43 0.86 -25.84
C LEU A 10 -9.79 2.23 -26.43
N ARG A 11 -11.05 2.66 -26.30
CA ARG A 11 -11.52 3.96 -26.80
C ARG A 11 -10.96 5.14 -25.98
N LEU A 12 -10.80 4.95 -24.67
CA LEU A 12 -10.09 5.87 -23.77
C LEU A 12 -8.59 5.92 -24.10
N ALA A 13 -8.01 4.78 -24.47
CA ALA A 13 -6.60 4.66 -24.83
C ALA A 13 -6.24 5.31 -26.17
N GLN A 14 -7.18 5.33 -27.12
CA GLN A 14 -7.03 5.97 -28.43
C GLN A 14 -7.31 7.48 -28.43
N HIS A 15 -7.88 8.03 -27.35
CA HIS A 15 -8.27 9.44 -27.29
C HIS A 15 -7.05 10.36 -27.20
N GLN A 16 -7.11 11.56 -27.80
CA GLN A 16 -5.99 12.54 -27.76
C GLN A 16 -5.57 12.99 -26.34
N HIS A 17 -6.42 12.74 -25.34
CA HIS A 17 -6.17 13.06 -23.92
C HIS A 17 -5.90 11.82 -23.07
N ALA A 18 -5.66 10.67 -23.70
CA ALA A 18 -5.25 9.39 -23.11
C ALA A 18 -4.26 9.53 -21.94
N SER A 19 -3.22 10.33 -22.14
CA SER A 19 -2.16 10.58 -21.14
C SER A 19 -2.67 11.24 -19.85
N LYS A 20 -3.68 12.13 -19.96
CA LYS A 20 -4.27 12.81 -18.80
C LYS A 20 -5.18 11.89 -18.00
N TYR A 21 -5.94 11.03 -18.69
CA TYR A 21 -6.77 10.02 -18.02
C TYR A 21 -5.93 8.96 -17.31
N LEU A 22 -4.82 8.55 -17.93
CA LEU A 22 -3.84 7.64 -17.32
C LEU A 22 -3.21 8.26 -16.07
N ALA A 23 -2.81 9.53 -16.13
CA ALA A 23 -2.27 10.26 -14.97
C ALA A 23 -3.30 10.37 -13.84
N GLY A 24 -4.55 10.71 -14.15
CA GLY A 24 -5.64 10.79 -13.17
C GLY A 24 -5.93 9.44 -12.50
N MET A 25 -5.97 8.34 -13.27
CA MET A 25 -6.17 6.99 -12.73
C MET A 25 -5.01 6.56 -11.83
N SER A 26 -3.76 6.77 -12.26
CA SER A 26 -2.56 6.46 -11.46
C SER A 26 -2.51 7.26 -10.15
N PHE A 27 -2.93 8.52 -10.19
CA PHE A 27 -3.01 9.38 -9.00
C PHE A 27 -4.08 8.90 -8.01
N ILE A 28 -5.27 8.53 -8.50
CA ILE A 28 -6.38 8.05 -7.65
C ILE A 28 -6.06 6.67 -7.07
N GLU A 29 -5.43 5.78 -7.85
CA GLU A 29 -5.02 4.47 -7.37
C GLU A 29 -4.02 4.58 -6.21
N ALA A 30 -3.04 5.49 -6.33
CA ALA A 30 -2.07 5.75 -5.27
C ALA A 30 -2.69 6.28 -3.95
N ILE A 31 -3.93 6.80 -4.00
CA ILE A 31 -4.64 7.34 -2.83
C ILE A 31 -5.59 6.30 -2.21
N PHE A 32 -6.47 5.66 -3.00
CA PHE A 32 -7.53 4.80 -2.43
C PHE A 32 -7.88 3.52 -3.23
N PHE A 33 -7.07 3.17 -4.24
CA PHE A 33 -7.16 1.91 -4.99
C PHE A 33 -8.47 1.67 -5.78
N PRO A 34 -8.62 2.28 -6.97
CA PRO A 34 -9.39 1.64 -8.03
C PRO A 34 -8.64 1.52 -9.37
N ILE A 35 -8.83 0.35 -10.00
CA ILE A 35 -8.38 -0.16 -11.33
C ILE A 35 -6.91 0.18 -11.70
N PRO A 36 -6.04 -0.85 -11.83
CA PRO A 36 -4.62 -0.62 -12.07
C PRO A 36 -4.36 0.09 -13.40
N PRO A 37 -3.54 1.17 -13.41
CA PRO A 37 -3.18 1.97 -14.57
C PRO A 37 -2.50 1.13 -15.65
N ASP A 38 -1.95 -0.03 -15.26
CA ASP A 38 -1.41 -1.06 -16.15
C ASP A 38 -2.40 -1.47 -17.24
N THR A 39 -3.70 -1.53 -16.92
CA THR A 39 -4.75 -1.89 -17.89
C THR A 39 -4.89 -0.88 -19.03
N MET A 40 -4.50 0.39 -18.82
CA MET A 40 -4.42 1.41 -19.86
C MET A 40 -3.01 1.56 -20.43
N LEU A 41 -1.97 1.43 -19.60
CA LEU A 41 -0.57 1.60 -20.02
C LEU A 41 -0.15 0.54 -21.04
N ILE A 42 -0.50 -0.74 -20.81
CA ILE A 42 -0.12 -1.86 -21.68
C ILE A 42 -0.61 -1.67 -23.13
N PRO A 43 -1.92 -1.44 -23.40
CA PRO A 43 -2.39 -1.25 -24.77
C PRO A 43 -1.87 0.06 -25.40
N MET A 44 -1.64 1.11 -24.63
CA MET A 44 -1.07 2.37 -25.15
C MET A 44 0.40 2.20 -25.56
N ALA A 45 1.21 1.53 -24.73
CA ALA A 45 2.61 1.24 -25.03
C ALA A 45 2.74 0.31 -26.23
N LEU A 46 1.83 -0.68 -26.37
CA LEU A 46 1.78 -1.58 -27.52
C LEU A 46 1.37 -0.85 -28.81
N ALA A 47 0.43 0.08 -28.74
CA ALA A 47 -0.05 0.85 -29.89
C ALA A 47 0.96 1.93 -30.34
N ARG A 48 1.72 2.52 -29.41
CA ARG A 48 2.71 3.57 -29.70
C ARG A 48 4.03 3.32 -28.94
N PRO A 49 4.85 2.35 -29.38
CA PRO A 49 6.07 1.97 -28.66
C PRO A 49 7.09 3.12 -28.56
N LYS A 50 7.11 4.03 -29.54
CA LYS A 50 7.98 5.22 -29.53
C LYS A 50 7.63 6.22 -28.42
N GLU A 51 6.40 6.19 -27.90
CA GLU A 51 5.92 7.09 -26.82
C GLU A 51 5.83 6.38 -25.47
N ALA A 52 6.11 5.07 -25.41
CA ALA A 52 5.98 4.25 -24.20
C ALA A 52 6.76 4.80 -23.00
N PHE A 53 7.98 5.29 -23.22
CA PHE A 53 8.79 5.91 -22.17
C PHE A 53 8.19 7.22 -21.63
N LYS A 54 7.57 8.03 -22.49
CA LYS A 54 6.89 9.27 -22.05
C LYS A 54 5.67 8.94 -21.21
N LEU A 55 4.88 7.94 -21.63
CA LEU A 55 3.72 7.46 -20.88
C LEU A 55 4.13 6.92 -19.52
N ALA A 56 5.15 6.05 -19.47
CA ALA A 56 5.70 5.50 -18.25
C ALA A 56 6.12 6.60 -17.26
N LEU A 57 6.86 7.60 -17.73
CA LEU A 57 7.32 8.72 -16.91
C LEU A 57 6.16 9.55 -16.35
N ILE A 58 5.12 9.79 -17.15
CA ILE A 58 3.89 10.47 -16.68
C ILE A 58 3.18 9.66 -15.60
N THR A 59 3.03 8.34 -15.77
CA THR A 59 2.44 7.46 -14.75
C THR A 59 3.23 7.46 -13.45
N THR A 60 4.56 7.42 -13.53
CA THR A 60 5.43 7.43 -12.35
C THR A 60 5.29 8.74 -11.58
N ILE A 61 5.35 9.89 -12.27
CA ILE A 61 5.17 11.20 -11.63
C ILE A 61 3.77 11.31 -11.02
N ALA A 62 2.73 10.91 -11.75
CA ALA A 62 1.36 10.94 -11.25
C ALA A 62 1.17 10.04 -10.01
N SER A 63 1.79 8.86 -9.99
CA SER A 63 1.76 7.93 -8.86
C SER A 63 2.49 8.51 -7.63
N VAL A 64 3.68 9.08 -7.81
CA VAL A 64 4.43 9.72 -6.72
C VAL A 64 3.63 10.88 -6.13
N LEU A 65 3.03 11.74 -6.97
CA LEU A 65 2.18 12.83 -6.52
C LEU A 65 0.94 12.32 -5.78
N GLY A 66 0.32 11.24 -6.27
CA GLY A 66 -0.81 10.59 -5.61
C GLY A 66 -0.42 10.03 -4.24
N GLY A 67 0.76 9.41 -4.14
CA GLY A 67 1.30 8.92 -2.86
C GLY A 67 1.59 10.04 -1.87
N ILE A 68 2.12 11.19 -2.32
CA ILE A 68 2.33 12.37 -1.46
C ILE A 68 1.00 12.89 -0.94
N VAL A 69 0.00 13.04 -1.82
CA VAL A 69 -1.33 13.49 -1.42
C VAL A 69 -2.01 12.49 -0.49
N GLY A 70 -1.89 11.19 -0.78
CA GLY A 70 -2.38 10.11 0.08
C GLY A 70 -1.73 10.12 1.47
N TYR A 71 -0.42 10.40 1.55
CA TYR A 71 0.27 10.56 2.83
C TYR A 71 -0.26 11.75 3.63
N CYS A 72 -0.44 12.91 2.98
CA CYS A 72 -1.01 14.10 3.62
C CYS A 72 -2.45 13.86 4.12
N LEU A 73 -3.28 13.23 3.28
CA LEU A 73 -4.64 12.84 3.68
C LEU A 73 -4.62 11.83 4.83
N GLY A 74 -3.67 10.89 4.83
CA GLY A 74 -3.47 9.91 5.89
C GLY A 74 -3.11 10.56 7.23
N MET A 75 -2.25 11.58 7.22
CA MET A 75 -1.92 12.36 8.43
C MET A 75 -3.17 13.03 9.00
N TRP A 76 -3.96 13.72 8.17
CA TRP A 76 -5.19 14.37 8.63
C TRP A 76 -6.25 13.37 9.08
N ALA A 77 -6.39 12.24 8.38
CA ALA A 77 -7.30 11.19 8.79
C ALA A 77 -6.90 10.57 10.15
N LEU A 78 -5.61 10.53 10.47
CA LEU A 78 -5.13 10.02 11.76
C LEU A 78 -5.67 10.90 12.90
N ASP A 79 -5.52 12.21 12.79
CA ASP A 79 -5.95 13.15 13.83
C ASP A 79 -7.48 13.26 13.94
N ILE A 80 -8.19 13.29 12.79
CA ILE A 80 -9.63 13.56 12.74
C ILE A 80 -10.48 12.30 12.97
N LEU A 81 -10.03 11.13 12.49
CA LEU A 81 -10.81 9.88 12.54
C LEU A 81 -10.19 8.85 13.48
N VAL A 82 -8.87 8.63 13.43
CA VAL A 82 -8.23 7.52 14.12
C VAL A 82 -8.07 7.79 15.62
N LEU A 83 -7.55 8.96 16.02
CA LEU A 83 -7.42 9.33 17.43
C LEU A 83 -8.75 9.31 18.19
N PRO A 84 -9.86 9.90 17.71
CA PRO A 84 -11.14 9.81 18.41
C PRO A 84 -11.69 8.37 18.45
N PHE A 85 -11.44 7.56 17.43
CA PHE A 85 -11.82 6.14 17.44
C PHE A 85 -11.02 5.33 18.46
N ILE A 86 -9.72 5.59 18.62
CA ILE A 86 -8.86 4.97 19.64
C ILE A 86 -9.34 5.36 21.05
N ASN A 87 -9.68 6.65 21.25
CA ASN A 87 -10.26 7.14 22.50
C ASN A 87 -11.58 6.44 22.82
N TYR A 88 -12.47 6.30 21.83
CA TYR A 88 -13.75 5.61 22.00
C TYR A 88 -13.57 4.15 22.42
N CYS A 89 -12.58 3.46 21.87
CA CYS A 89 -12.28 2.07 22.22
C CYS A 89 -11.40 1.91 23.47
N ASN A 90 -11.02 3.00 24.17
CA ASN A 90 -10.08 3.01 25.30
C ASN A 90 -8.72 2.33 25.01
N LEU A 91 -8.21 2.46 23.78
CA LEU A 91 -6.94 1.83 23.35
C LEU A 91 -5.70 2.73 23.55
N GLN A 92 -5.80 3.81 24.32
CA GLN A 92 -4.76 4.83 24.46
C GLN A 92 -3.39 4.26 24.87
N GLU A 93 -3.38 3.39 25.87
CA GLU A 93 -2.14 2.77 26.38
C GLU A 93 -1.47 1.90 25.31
N LYS A 94 -2.26 1.17 24.52
CA LYS A 94 -1.76 0.33 23.43
C LYS A 94 -1.19 1.17 22.30
N TYR A 95 -1.83 2.30 21.99
CA TYR A 95 -1.32 3.23 20.98
C TYR A 95 0.03 3.82 21.38
N GLN A 96 0.17 4.28 22.63
CA GLN A 96 1.44 4.79 23.16
C GLN A 96 2.55 3.73 23.16
N LEU A 97 2.23 2.49 23.52
CA LEU A 97 3.16 1.37 23.48
C LEU A 97 3.68 1.11 22.05
N VAL A 98 2.78 1.13 21.07
CA VAL A 98 3.14 0.96 19.66
C VAL A 98 4.00 2.12 19.16
N GLN A 99 3.68 3.37 19.51
CA GLN A 99 4.52 4.53 19.17
C GLN A 99 5.92 4.41 19.76
N HIS A 100 6.04 4.00 21.02
CA HIS A 100 7.33 3.82 21.69
C HIS A 100 8.17 2.73 21.01
N TRP A 101 7.58 1.56 20.75
CA TRP A 101 8.25 0.48 20.03
C TRP A 101 8.65 0.88 18.60
N PHE A 102 7.81 1.64 17.91
CA PHE A 102 8.13 2.14 16.58
C PHE A 102 9.29 3.15 16.62
N ALA A 103 9.35 4.04 17.61
CA ALA A 103 10.47 4.95 17.80
C ALA A 103 11.79 4.22 18.10
N GLU A 104 11.74 3.15 18.87
CA GLU A 104 12.91 2.36 19.26
C GLU A 104 13.43 1.47 18.12
N LYS A 105 12.52 0.84 17.36
CA LYS A 105 12.88 -0.21 16.38
C LYS A 105 12.73 0.20 14.92
N GLY A 106 11.99 1.26 14.64
CA GLY A 106 11.66 1.70 13.29
C GLY A 106 10.94 0.61 12.49
N PHE A 107 11.39 0.40 11.25
CA PHE A 107 10.81 -0.57 10.32
C PHE A 107 11.42 -1.98 10.40
N LYS A 108 12.24 -2.26 11.42
CA LYS A 108 12.84 -3.59 11.57
C LYS A 108 11.74 -4.62 11.89
N PRO A 109 11.75 -5.80 11.25
CA PRO A 109 10.78 -6.85 11.57
C PRO A 109 10.97 -7.28 13.02
N ALA A 110 9.86 -7.43 13.76
CA ALA A 110 9.89 -7.92 15.12
C ALA A 110 10.42 -9.36 15.15
N VAL A 111 11.42 -9.62 15.99
CA VAL A 111 12.04 -10.95 16.13
C VAL A 111 11.43 -11.65 17.35
N ILE A 112 11.45 -12.98 17.38
CA ILE A 112 10.92 -13.79 18.48
C ILE A 112 11.51 -13.36 19.84
N THR A 113 12.77 -12.89 19.85
CA THR A 113 13.47 -12.36 21.03
C THR A 113 12.78 -11.16 21.67
N ASP A 114 11.97 -10.43 20.89
CA ASP A 114 11.28 -9.21 21.30
C ASP A 114 9.94 -9.46 22.00
N LEU A 115 9.43 -10.69 21.95
CA LEU A 115 8.19 -11.03 22.63
C LEU A 115 8.40 -11.09 24.16
N PRO A 116 7.37 -10.72 24.96
CA PRO A 116 7.36 -10.97 26.40
C PRO A 116 7.67 -12.45 26.69
N LYS A 117 8.44 -12.76 27.74
CA LYS A 117 8.87 -14.14 28.08
C LYS A 117 7.71 -15.14 28.06
N ALA A 118 6.58 -14.79 28.67
CA ALA A 118 5.37 -15.61 28.68
C ALA A 118 4.80 -15.95 27.28
N LYS A 119 4.97 -15.05 26.30
CA LYS A 119 4.57 -15.31 24.90
C LYS A 119 5.65 -16.06 24.12
N ARG A 120 6.94 -15.85 24.43
CA ARG A 120 8.04 -16.62 23.82
C ARG A 120 7.93 -18.11 24.15
N ASP A 121 7.65 -18.43 25.41
CA ASP A 121 7.58 -19.81 25.89
C ASP A 121 6.35 -20.55 25.29
N ASN A 122 5.24 -19.83 25.10
CA ASN A 122 4.02 -20.35 24.47
C ASN A 122 4.00 -20.23 22.93
N TYR A 123 4.94 -19.50 22.32
CA TYR A 123 5.01 -19.32 20.86
C TYR A 123 5.18 -20.67 20.15
N ASN A 124 6.02 -21.53 20.72
CA ASN A 124 6.30 -22.88 20.23
C ASN A 124 5.14 -23.87 20.47
N GLN A 125 4.28 -23.60 21.45
CA GLN A 125 3.12 -24.46 21.75
C GLN A 125 1.94 -24.15 20.81
N THR A 126 1.78 -22.89 20.41
CA THR A 126 0.67 -22.43 19.58
C THR A 126 0.88 -22.75 18.09
N ARG A 127 2.12 -22.70 17.59
CA ARG A 127 2.47 -23.30 16.30
C ARG A 127 2.82 -24.77 16.51
N ARG A 128 1.97 -25.68 16.05
CA ARG A 128 2.25 -27.13 15.84
C ARG A 128 3.41 -27.41 14.85
N SER A 129 4.38 -26.51 14.68
CA SER A 129 5.57 -26.75 13.87
C SER A 129 6.69 -27.28 14.77
N SER A 130 7.00 -28.56 14.61
CA SER A 130 8.04 -29.33 15.29
C SER A 130 9.46 -28.92 14.91
N VAL A 131 9.78 -27.62 14.94
CA VAL A 131 11.18 -27.16 14.91
C VAL A 131 11.60 -26.94 16.35
N LEU A 132 11.86 -28.06 17.02
CA LEU A 132 12.57 -28.11 18.29
C LEU A 132 13.95 -27.48 18.07
N ILE A 133 14.15 -26.28 18.62
CA ILE A 133 15.49 -25.69 18.72
C ILE A 133 16.30 -26.60 19.65
N LYS A 134 17.13 -27.48 19.06
CA LYS A 134 18.13 -28.22 19.80
C LYS A 134 19.09 -27.20 20.40
N LYS A 135 19.19 -27.18 21.73
CA LYS A 135 20.16 -26.37 22.46
C LYS A 135 21.55 -26.78 21.95
N LEU A 136 22.27 -25.84 21.31
CA LEU A 136 23.69 -26.04 21.04
C LEU A 136 24.37 -26.10 22.42
N ALA A 137 24.81 -27.30 22.77
CA ALA A 137 25.73 -27.54 23.86
C ALA A 137 27.11 -26.99 23.49
#